data_AF-A0AAW2ZIJ1-F1
#
_entry.id   AF-A0AAW2ZIJ1-F1
#
_cell.length_a   1.000
_cell.length_b   1.000
_cell.length_c   1.000
_cell.angle_alpha   90.00
_cell.angle_beta   90.00
_cell.angle_gamma   90.00
#
_symmetry.space_group_name_H-M   'P 1'
#
loop_
_entity.id
_entity.type
_entity.pdbx_description
1 polymer ?
#
loop_
_entity_poly.entity_id
_entity_poly.type
_entity_poly.pdbx_seq_one_letter_code
_entity_poly.pdbx_strand_id
1 'polypeptide(L)'
;MATPEDLRRCAQKMKQAKKIIVLVGPGMSAESGVSTFRGSGALWDGFFGKVSMGVFGTPAGWSWMPASAWSQYLDKFYNPIKNSKPNPGHAALVELEKACEDLTVITENVDGYQQEAGSNPDLVFEIHGSARKYCCIKSRHPYEDFGTKDLPKTSPLCKVEGCGRYVIFRYDYL
;
A
#
# COMPACT_ATOMS: atom_id res chain seq x y z
N MET A 1 -25.97 -1.79 -9.23
CA MET A 1 -25.20 -2.90 -8.62
C MET A 1 -25.35 -4.13 -9.50
N ALA A 2 -24.36 -5.03 -9.50
CA ALA A 2 -24.43 -6.27 -10.27
C ALA A 2 -25.53 -7.20 -9.73
N THR A 3 -26.24 -7.89 -10.61
CA THR A 3 -27.27 -8.87 -10.25
C THR A 3 -26.66 -10.25 -9.96
N PRO A 4 -27.39 -11.17 -9.30
CA PRO A 4 -26.95 -12.56 -9.16
C PRO A 4 -26.72 -13.29 -10.49
N GLU A 5 -27.33 -12.83 -11.58
CA GLU A 5 -27.09 -13.36 -12.93
C GLU A 5 -25.76 -12.85 -13.50
N ASP A 6 -25.46 -11.55 -13.33
CA ASP A 6 -24.17 -10.97 -13.72
C ASP A 6 -23.01 -11.69 -13.02
N LEU A 7 -23.14 -11.93 -11.71
CA LEU A 7 -22.13 -12.65 -10.92
C LEU A 7 -21.92 -14.08 -11.41
N ARG A 8 -22.99 -14.80 -11.74
CA ARG A 8 -22.90 -16.15 -12.32
C ARG A 8 -22.20 -16.15 -13.67
N ARG A 9 -22.53 -15.17 -14.54
CA ARG A 9 -21.88 -15.01 -15.85
C ARG A 9 -20.40 -14.68 -15.72
N CYS A 10 -20.02 -13.81 -14.80
CA CYS A 10 -18.62 -13.50 -14.49
C CYS A 10 -17.88 -14.76 -14.01
N ALA A 11 -18.44 -15.50 -13.05
CA ALA A 11 -17.82 -16.72 -12.54
C ALA A 11 -17.62 -17.78 -13.65
N GLN A 12 -18.58 -17.94 -14.57
CA GLN A 12 -18.43 -18.82 -15.73
C GLN A 12 -17.30 -18.39 -16.67
N LYS A 13 -17.19 -17.09 -16.96
CA LYS A 13 -16.10 -16.55 -17.78
C LYS A 13 -14.74 -16.74 -17.11
N MET A 14 -14.65 -16.50 -15.80
CA MET A 14 -13.43 -16.70 -15.03
C MET A 14 -12.98 -18.17 -15.03
N LYS A 15 -13.92 -19.13 -14.89
CA LYS A 15 -13.60 -20.57 -14.99
C LYS A 15 -13.02 -20.99 -16.35
N GLN A 16 -13.31 -20.25 -17.41
CA GLN A 16 -12.79 -20.53 -18.76
C GLN A 16 -11.52 -19.74 -19.09
N ALA A 17 -11.14 -18.77 -18.25
CA ALA A 17 -9.97 -17.95 -18.46
C ALA A 17 -8.71 -18.73 -18.10
N LYS A 18 -7.73 -18.73 -19.02
CA LYS A 18 -6.39 -19.30 -18.77
C LYS A 18 -5.49 -18.39 -17.94
N LYS A 19 -5.84 -17.11 -17.85
CA LYS A 19 -5.08 -16.07 -17.17
C LYS A 19 -6.04 -15.00 -16.66
N ILE A 20 -5.90 -14.64 -15.39
CA ILE A 20 -6.71 -13.61 -14.74
C ILE A 20 -5.78 -12.57 -14.13
N ILE A 21 -6.06 -11.30 -14.40
CA ILE A 21 -5.41 -10.18 -13.74
C ILE A 21 -6.45 -9.46 -12.91
N VAL A 22 -6.20 -9.32 -11.61
CA VAL A 22 -7.05 -8.58 -10.68
C VAL A 22 -6.36 -7.27 -10.34
N LEU A 23 -6.98 -6.15 -10.72
CA LEU A 23 -6.54 -4.82 -10.33
C LEU A 23 -7.29 -4.42 -9.06
N VAL A 24 -6.57 -4.18 -7.98
CA VAL A 24 -7.16 -3.74 -6.70
C VAL A 24 -6.65 -2.36 -6.31
N GLY A 25 -7.56 -1.55 -5.82
CA GLY A 25 -7.30 -0.20 -5.35
C GLY A 25 -7.74 0.01 -3.90
N PRO A 26 -7.71 1.26 -3.40
CA PRO A 26 -7.92 1.57 -1.98
C PRO A 26 -9.30 1.18 -1.45
N GLY A 27 -10.29 1.05 -2.34
CA GLY A 27 -11.61 0.54 -1.97
C GLY A 27 -11.58 -0.88 -1.39
N MET A 28 -10.60 -1.70 -1.78
CA MET A 28 -10.39 -3.04 -1.22
C MET A 28 -10.12 -3.02 0.28
N SER A 29 -9.43 -1.98 0.77
CA SER A 29 -9.03 -1.85 2.18
C SER A 29 -9.95 -0.92 2.99
N ALA A 30 -10.98 -0.34 2.38
CA ALA A 30 -11.89 0.59 3.05
C ALA A 30 -12.62 -0.06 4.25
N GLU A 31 -13.06 -1.32 4.09
CA GLU A 31 -13.71 -2.09 5.17
C GLU A 31 -12.74 -2.50 6.29
N SER A 32 -11.43 -2.40 6.06
CA SER A 32 -10.40 -2.55 7.10
C SER A 32 -10.22 -1.27 7.94
N GLY A 33 -10.98 -0.20 7.67
CA GLY A 33 -10.87 1.08 8.37
C GLY A 33 -9.68 1.94 7.94
N VAL A 34 -9.02 1.58 6.82
CA VAL A 34 -7.97 2.41 6.22
C VAL A 34 -8.61 3.41 5.26
N SER A 35 -8.25 4.69 5.41
CA SER A 35 -8.79 5.76 4.57
C SER A 35 -8.45 5.56 3.10
N THR A 36 -9.42 5.82 2.22
CA THR A 36 -9.18 5.90 0.78
C THR A 36 -8.50 7.23 0.41
N PHE A 37 -7.98 7.34 -0.81
CA PHE A 37 -7.41 8.60 -1.29
C PHE A 37 -8.50 9.63 -1.67
N ARG A 38 -9.61 9.20 -2.27
CA ARG A 38 -10.69 10.08 -2.76
C ARG A 38 -12.04 9.70 -2.16
N GLY A 39 -12.93 10.69 -2.04
CA GLY A 39 -14.24 10.56 -1.43
C GLY A 39 -14.41 11.50 -0.23
N SER A 40 -15.62 11.52 0.35
CA SER A 40 -15.88 12.24 1.60
C SER A 40 -15.11 11.60 2.76
N GLY A 41 -14.35 12.38 3.52
CA GLY A 41 -13.50 11.88 4.60
C GLY A 41 -12.22 11.16 4.15
N ALA A 42 -11.87 11.24 2.86
CA ALA A 42 -10.68 10.65 2.29
C ALA A 42 -9.42 11.52 2.50
N LEU A 43 -8.24 10.99 2.21
CA LEU A 43 -6.96 11.69 2.45
C LEU A 43 -6.84 13.02 1.67
N TRP A 44 -7.46 13.13 0.48
CA TRP A 44 -7.47 14.34 -0.35
C TRP A 44 -8.65 15.28 -0.06
N ASP A 45 -9.50 14.96 0.93
CA ASP A 45 -10.69 15.74 1.19
C ASP A 45 -10.38 17.09 1.85
N GLY A 46 -11.13 18.12 1.47
CA GLY A 46 -10.92 19.49 1.93
C GLY A 46 -9.60 20.15 1.48
N PHE A 47 -9.43 21.43 1.85
CA PHE A 47 -8.25 22.21 1.49
C PHE A 47 -6.97 21.65 2.12
N PHE A 48 -7.03 21.29 3.42
CA PHE A 48 -5.89 20.75 4.15
C PHE A 48 -5.44 19.38 3.61
N GLY A 49 -6.36 18.50 3.24
CA GLY A 49 -6.03 17.21 2.63
C GLY A 49 -5.27 17.40 1.30
N LYS A 50 -5.73 18.32 0.45
CA LYS A 50 -5.06 18.66 -0.82
C LYS A 50 -3.65 19.22 -0.62
N VAL A 51 -3.47 20.14 0.32
CA VAL A 51 -2.14 20.71 0.63
C VAL A 51 -1.24 19.62 1.22
N SER A 52 -1.74 18.85 2.17
CA SER A 52 -1.01 17.76 2.81
C SER A 52 -0.53 16.72 1.79
N MET A 53 -1.45 16.14 1.03
CA MET A 53 -1.12 15.11 0.05
C MET A 53 -0.33 15.66 -1.14
N GLY A 54 -0.63 16.89 -1.59
CA GLY A 54 0.06 17.54 -2.70
C GLY A 54 1.50 17.95 -2.40
N VAL A 55 1.84 18.21 -1.14
CA VAL A 55 3.22 18.51 -0.73
C VAL A 55 3.92 17.24 -0.27
N PHE A 56 3.38 16.56 0.75
CA PHE A 56 4.08 15.49 1.46
C PHE A 56 3.91 14.11 0.83
N GLY A 57 3.02 13.97 -0.16
CA GLY A 57 2.95 12.82 -1.05
C GLY A 57 3.97 12.86 -2.19
N THR A 58 4.84 13.87 -2.27
CA THR A 58 5.78 14.06 -3.40
C THR A 58 7.25 13.94 -2.97
N PRO A 59 8.15 13.47 -3.85
CA PRO A 59 9.58 13.45 -3.57
C PRO A 59 10.15 14.83 -3.19
N ALA A 60 9.63 15.91 -3.79
CA ALA A 60 10.03 17.27 -3.47
C ALA A 60 9.69 17.66 -2.02
N GLY A 61 8.48 17.33 -1.55
CA GLY A 61 8.09 17.57 -0.17
C GLY A 61 8.92 16.75 0.83
N TRP A 62 9.25 15.50 0.49
CA TRP A 62 10.17 14.68 1.28
C TRP A 62 11.59 15.26 1.33
N SER A 63 12.07 15.87 0.25
CA SER A 63 13.38 16.52 0.22
C SER A 63 13.40 17.85 0.99
N TRP A 64 12.32 18.63 0.95
CA TRP A 64 12.26 19.96 1.55
C TRP A 64 11.90 19.92 3.04
N MET A 65 10.96 19.04 3.43
CA MET A 65 10.43 18.93 4.79
C MET A 65 10.34 17.47 5.26
N PRO A 66 11.48 16.75 5.37
CA PRO A 66 11.50 15.31 5.66
C PRO A 66 10.84 14.95 6.98
N ALA A 67 10.98 15.79 8.02
CA ALA A 67 10.34 15.54 9.32
C ALA A 67 8.80 15.62 9.24
N SER A 68 8.26 16.61 8.52
CA SER A 68 6.82 16.78 8.34
C SER A 68 6.23 15.73 7.41
N ALA A 69 6.96 15.35 6.36
CA ALA A 69 6.56 14.26 5.46
C ALA A 69 6.49 12.92 6.21
N TRP A 70 7.51 12.62 7.02
CA TRP A 70 7.54 11.44 7.88
C TRP A 70 6.40 11.42 8.89
N SER A 71 6.16 12.52 9.60
CA SER A 71 5.08 12.61 10.59
C SER A 71 3.70 12.36 9.96
N GLN A 72 3.43 12.96 8.79
CA GLN A 72 2.17 12.72 8.08
C GLN A 72 2.06 11.31 7.53
N TYR A 73 3.17 10.71 7.13
CA TYR A 73 3.18 9.31 6.74
C TYR A 73 2.82 8.40 7.92
N LEU A 74 3.40 8.65 9.09
CA LEU A 74 3.06 7.89 10.31
C LEU A 74 1.57 7.99 10.63
N ASP A 75 1.03 9.20 10.61
CA ASP A 75 -0.36 9.48 10.95
C ASP A 75 -1.36 8.91 9.93
N LYS A 76 -1.10 9.09 8.63
CA LYS A 76 -2.06 8.79 7.56
C LYS A 76 -1.97 7.37 7.03
N PHE A 77 -0.80 6.73 7.12
CA PHE A 77 -0.57 5.41 6.53
C PHE A 77 -0.12 4.40 7.58
N TYR A 78 1.07 4.56 8.17
CA TYR A 78 1.65 3.51 9.01
C TYR A 78 0.79 3.18 10.24
N ASN A 79 0.35 4.18 11.01
CA ASN A 79 -0.44 3.94 12.23
C ASN A 79 -1.82 3.33 11.92
N PRO A 80 -2.61 3.83 10.94
CA PRO A 80 -3.84 3.17 10.54
C PRO A 80 -3.61 1.73 10.10
N ILE A 81 -2.65 1.49 9.19
CA ILE A 81 -2.38 0.16 8.64
C ILE A 81 -1.95 -0.82 9.73
N LYS A 82 -1.05 -0.40 10.62
CA LYS A 82 -0.54 -1.20 11.75
C LYS A 82 -1.66 -1.62 12.71
N ASN A 83 -2.67 -0.78 12.89
CA ASN A 83 -3.74 -1.00 13.87
C ASN A 83 -4.99 -1.68 13.27
N SER A 84 -4.97 -2.02 11.99
CA SER A 84 -6.04 -2.79 11.34
C SER A 84 -5.50 -4.02 10.61
N LYS A 85 -6.41 -4.77 9.98
CA LYS A 85 -6.15 -6.11 9.43
C LYS A 85 -6.82 -6.28 8.06
N PRO A 86 -6.38 -7.25 7.25
CA PRO A 86 -7.09 -7.64 6.04
C PRO A 86 -8.56 -7.99 6.35
N ASN A 87 -9.44 -7.69 5.41
CA ASN A 87 -10.89 -7.94 5.50
C ASN A 87 -11.31 -9.17 4.65
N PRO A 88 -12.59 -9.60 4.71
CA PRO A 88 -13.08 -10.75 3.94
C PRO A 88 -12.86 -10.67 2.43
N GLY A 89 -12.79 -9.46 1.86
CA GLY A 89 -12.44 -9.28 0.44
C GLY A 89 -11.05 -9.83 0.12
N HIS A 90 -10.06 -9.56 0.98
CA HIS A 90 -8.69 -10.04 0.79
C HIS A 90 -8.63 -11.57 0.87
N ALA A 91 -9.34 -12.15 1.85
CA ALA A 91 -9.47 -13.59 1.99
C ALA A 91 -10.15 -14.23 0.77
N ALA A 92 -11.20 -13.59 0.23
CA ALA A 92 -11.85 -14.09 -0.98
C ALA A 92 -10.92 -14.09 -2.19
N LEU A 93 -10.03 -13.10 -2.31
CA LEU A 93 -9.02 -13.06 -3.37
C LEU A 93 -7.94 -14.14 -3.20
N VAL A 94 -7.56 -14.46 -1.96
CA VAL A 94 -6.68 -15.61 -1.66
C VAL A 94 -7.34 -16.94 -2.08
N GLU A 95 -8.63 -17.13 -1.80
CA GLU A 95 -9.34 -18.33 -2.24
C GLU A 95 -9.49 -18.38 -3.76
N LEU A 96 -9.66 -17.23 -4.41
CA LEU A 96 -9.71 -17.15 -5.86
C LEU A 96 -8.37 -17.48 -6.52
N GLU A 97 -7.26 -17.01 -5.95
CA GLU A 97 -5.89 -17.35 -6.37
C GLU A 97 -5.70 -18.87 -6.38
N LYS A 98 -6.12 -19.57 -5.33
CA LYS A 98 -6.03 -21.05 -5.23
C LYS A 98 -6.92 -21.78 -6.25
N ALA A 99 -8.03 -21.16 -6.66
CA ALA A 99 -9.00 -21.77 -7.55
C ALA A 99 -8.69 -21.54 -9.05
N CYS A 100 -7.75 -20.66 -9.38
CA CYS A 100 -7.39 -20.29 -10.75
C CYS A 100 -6.02 -20.84 -11.13
N GLU A 101 -5.84 -21.22 -12.40
CA GLU A 101 -4.56 -21.77 -12.89
C GLU A 101 -3.44 -20.71 -12.90
N ASP A 102 -3.76 -19.49 -13.36
CA ASP A 102 -2.83 -18.36 -13.45
C ASP A 102 -3.59 -17.08 -13.10
N LEU A 103 -3.38 -16.60 -11.86
CA LEU A 103 -3.96 -15.36 -11.36
C LEU A 103 -2.86 -14.46 -10.83
N THR A 104 -2.86 -13.21 -11.29
CA THR A 104 -1.99 -12.15 -10.80
C THR A 104 -2.81 -11.04 -10.17
N VAL A 105 -2.39 -10.55 -9.01
CA VAL A 105 -2.95 -9.36 -8.36
C VAL A 105 -2.01 -8.19 -8.56
N ILE A 106 -2.52 -7.10 -9.10
CA ILE A 106 -1.82 -5.82 -9.16
C ILE A 106 -2.53 -4.87 -8.20
N THR A 107 -1.83 -4.42 -7.17
CA THR A 107 -2.40 -3.58 -6.13
C THR A 107 -1.81 -2.17 -6.17
N GLU A 108 -2.69 -1.18 -6.20
CA GLU A 108 -2.35 0.23 -5.96
C GLU A 108 -2.16 0.52 -4.46
N ASN A 109 -2.56 -0.40 -3.58
CA ASN A 109 -2.48 -0.23 -2.14
C ASN A 109 -1.05 -0.47 -1.65
N VAL A 110 -0.69 0.25 -0.59
CA VAL A 110 0.62 0.18 0.07
C VAL A 110 0.55 -0.54 1.43
N ASP A 111 -0.63 -1.07 1.79
CA ASP A 111 -0.90 -1.63 3.11
C ASP A 111 -0.34 -3.03 3.35
N GLY A 112 0.03 -3.77 2.30
CA GLY A 112 0.51 -5.15 2.38
C GLY A 112 -0.54 -6.17 2.83
N TYR A 113 -1.83 -5.81 2.83
CA TYR A 113 -2.89 -6.68 3.34
C TYR A 113 -3.15 -7.91 2.49
N GLN A 114 -2.91 -7.84 1.19
CA GLN A 114 -3.11 -9.00 0.32
C GLN A 114 -2.12 -10.13 0.67
N GLN A 115 -0.87 -9.78 0.96
CA GLN A 115 0.15 -10.71 1.46
C GLN A 115 -0.16 -11.15 2.89
N GLU A 116 -0.55 -10.23 3.77
CA GLU A 116 -0.93 -10.56 5.16
C GLU A 116 -2.15 -11.52 5.22
N ALA A 117 -3.07 -11.43 4.26
CA ALA A 117 -4.20 -12.35 4.12
C ALA A 117 -3.79 -13.76 3.65
N GLY A 118 -2.56 -13.92 3.13
CA GLY A 118 -2.01 -15.22 2.73
C GLY A 118 -1.91 -15.45 1.23
N SER A 119 -1.92 -14.40 0.40
CA SER A 119 -1.65 -14.54 -1.04
C SER A 119 -0.20 -14.92 -1.28
N ASN A 120 0.08 -15.66 -2.34
CA ASN A 120 1.45 -15.93 -2.75
C ASN A 120 2.16 -14.61 -3.11
N PRO A 121 3.28 -14.24 -2.44
CA PRO A 121 4.01 -13.01 -2.74
C PRO A 121 4.45 -12.88 -4.20
N ASP A 122 4.68 -14.00 -4.91
CA ASP A 122 5.09 -14.00 -6.32
C ASP A 122 3.95 -13.63 -7.28
N LEU A 123 2.71 -13.65 -6.81
CA LEU A 123 1.51 -13.32 -7.59
C LEU A 123 0.97 -11.91 -7.28
N VAL A 124 1.58 -11.18 -6.34
CA VAL A 124 1.11 -9.85 -5.90
C VAL A 124 2.12 -8.76 -6.24
N PHE A 125 1.72 -7.82 -7.08
CA PHE A 125 2.54 -6.69 -7.52
C PHE A 125 2.07 -5.38 -6.86
N GLU A 126 2.87 -4.85 -5.94
CA GLU A 126 2.63 -3.58 -5.23
C GLU A 126 3.15 -2.38 -6.06
N ILE A 127 2.34 -1.86 -6.99
CA ILE A 127 2.83 -0.88 -7.99
C ILE A 127 3.12 0.51 -7.44
N HIS A 128 2.63 0.83 -6.24
CA HIS A 128 2.95 2.08 -5.53
C HIS A 128 3.93 1.89 -4.37
N GLY A 129 4.61 0.74 -4.30
CA GLY A 129 5.49 0.40 -3.20
C GLY A 129 4.75 -0.09 -1.96
N SER A 130 5.41 0.01 -0.81
CA SER A 130 4.89 -0.57 0.43
C SER A 130 5.13 0.35 1.62
N ALA A 131 4.10 0.52 2.45
CA ALA A 131 4.18 1.20 3.74
C ALA A 131 4.88 0.35 4.82
N ARG A 132 5.35 -0.85 4.47
CA ARG A 132 6.04 -1.78 5.38
C ARG A 132 7.53 -1.92 5.05
N LYS A 133 7.97 -1.39 3.92
CA LYS A 133 9.35 -1.46 3.43
C LYS A 133 9.93 -0.05 3.42
N TYR A 134 11.21 0.10 3.77
CA TYR A 134 11.85 1.40 3.87
C TYR A 134 13.21 1.39 3.18
N CYS A 135 13.65 2.57 2.74
CA CYS A 135 14.92 2.74 2.06
C CYS A 135 15.43 4.17 2.16
N CYS A 136 16.72 4.37 1.90
CA CYS A 136 17.30 5.69 1.74
C CYS A 136 16.66 6.45 0.57
N ILE A 137 16.29 7.73 0.77
CA ILE A 137 15.69 8.58 -0.27
C ILE A 137 16.56 8.74 -1.52
N LYS A 138 17.88 8.78 -1.35
CA LYS A 138 18.83 8.98 -2.46
C LYS A 138 19.29 7.65 -3.06
N SER A 139 20.03 6.87 -2.27
CA SER A 139 20.71 5.67 -2.74
C SER A 139 19.88 4.39 -2.70
N ARG A 140 18.62 4.47 -2.23
CA ARG A 140 17.67 3.35 -2.14
C ARG A 140 18.15 2.13 -1.34
N HIS A 141 19.23 2.28 -0.55
CA HIS A 141 19.67 1.26 0.40
C HIS A 141 18.50 0.82 1.27
N PRO A 142 18.16 -0.48 1.33
CA PRO A 142 17.12 -0.98 2.20
C PRO A 142 17.37 -0.58 3.66
N TYR A 143 16.29 -0.31 4.38
CA TYR A 143 16.34 0.02 5.80
C TYR A 143 15.30 -0.82 6.53
N GLU A 144 15.77 -1.89 7.18
CA GLU A 144 14.89 -2.93 7.73
C GLU A 144 14.75 -2.83 9.25
N ASP A 145 15.77 -2.29 9.93
CA ASP A 145 15.83 -2.26 11.39
C ASP A 145 15.86 -0.83 11.94
N PHE A 146 14.83 -0.50 12.72
CA PHE A 146 14.70 0.76 13.45
C PHE A 146 15.18 0.67 14.90
N GLY A 147 15.52 -0.52 15.41
CA GLY A 147 15.89 -0.76 16.81
C GLY A 147 14.71 -0.70 17.79
N THR A 148 13.49 -0.54 17.28
CA THR A 148 12.25 -0.42 18.06
C THR A 148 11.11 -1.15 17.35
N LYS A 149 10.10 -1.58 18.13
CA LYS A 149 8.88 -2.19 17.57
C LYS A 149 8.12 -1.24 16.65
N ASP A 150 8.11 0.03 17.02
CA ASP A 150 7.39 1.09 16.31
C ASP A 150 8.38 1.97 15.54
N LEU A 151 7.92 2.55 14.44
CA LEU A 151 8.73 3.53 13.71
C LEU A 151 9.07 4.75 14.59
N PRO A 152 10.29 5.32 14.45
CA PRO A 152 10.68 6.53 15.17
C PRO A 152 9.76 7.70 14.80
N LYS A 153 9.59 8.67 15.71
CA LYS A 153 8.76 9.87 15.45
C LYS A 153 9.31 10.77 14.33
N THR A 154 10.58 10.64 14.00
CA THR A 154 11.26 11.37 12.94
C THR A 154 11.98 10.40 12.00
N SER A 155 12.08 10.76 10.73
CA SER A 155 12.80 9.96 9.73
C SER A 155 14.27 9.80 10.18
N PRO A 156 14.75 8.55 10.34
CA PRO A 156 16.15 8.32 10.66
C PRO A 156 17.03 8.60 9.44
N LEU A 157 18.33 8.75 9.69
CA LEU A 157 19.32 8.77 8.63
C LEU A 157 19.69 7.34 8.23
N CYS A 158 20.02 7.16 6.95
CA CYS A 158 20.55 5.92 6.42
C CYS A 158 21.83 5.53 7.16
N LYS A 159 21.87 4.29 7.66
CA LYS A 159 22.97 3.71 8.43
C LYS A 159 24.20 3.37 7.58
N VAL A 160 24.09 3.37 6.25
CA VAL A 160 25.23 3.10 5.35
C VAL A 160 26.24 4.24 5.45
N GLU A 161 27.49 3.88 5.72
CA GLU A 161 28.61 4.82 5.87
C GLU A 161 28.70 5.76 4.65
N GLY A 162 28.89 7.06 4.92
CA GLY A 162 28.98 8.08 3.88
C GLY A 162 27.64 8.49 3.21
N CYS A 163 26.52 7.82 3.51
CA CYS A 163 25.24 8.18 2.92
C CYS A 163 24.57 9.36 3.63
N GLY A 164 24.24 9.21 4.92
CA GLY A 164 23.69 10.28 5.76
C GLY A 164 22.38 10.92 5.26
N ARG A 165 21.64 10.25 4.38
CA ARG A 165 20.34 10.73 3.84
C ARG A 165 19.15 10.12 4.57
N TYR A 166 18.03 10.82 4.55
CA TYR A 166 16.80 10.36 5.20
C TYR A 166 16.28 9.04 4.65
N VAL A 167 15.66 8.28 5.55
CA VAL A 167 14.93 7.05 5.23
C VAL A 167 13.48 7.41 4.92
N ILE A 168 12.97 6.83 3.84
CA ILE A 168 11.59 6.94 3.37
C ILE A 168 11.02 5.55 3.17
N PHE A 169 9.73 5.45 2.90
CA PHE A 169 9.17 4.17 2.47
C PHE A 169 9.64 3.80 1.06
N ARG A 170 9.62 2.50 0.78
CA ARG A 170 10.16 1.95 -0.45
C ARG A 170 9.07 1.94 -1.53
N TYR A 171 9.45 2.47 -2.69
CA TYR A 171 8.69 2.44 -3.93
C TYR A 171 9.48 1.62 -4.94
N ASP A 172 8.90 0.55 -5.47
CA ASP A 172 9.67 -0.41 -6.25
C ASP A 172 9.86 -0.01 -7.73
N TYR A 173 9.24 1.08 -8.19
CA TYR A 173 9.16 1.45 -9.62
C TYR A 173 9.61 2.89 -9.97
N LEU A 174 10.47 3.51 -9.15
CA LEU A 174 11.16 4.78 -9.45
C LEU A 174 12.67 4.56 -9.45
#